data_AF-A0A928XJH4-F1
#
_entry.id   AF-A0A928XJH4-F1
#
_cell.length_a   1.000
_cell.length_b   1.000
_cell.length_c   1.000
_cell.angle_alpha   90.00
_cell.angle_beta   90.00
_cell.angle_gamma   90.00
#
_symmetry.space_group_name_H-M   'P 1'
#
loop_
_entity.id
_entity.type
_entity.pdbx_description
1 polymer ?
#
loop_
_entity_poly.entity_id
_entity_poly.type
_entity_poly.pdbx_seq_one_letter_code
_entity_poly.pdbx_strand_id
1 'polypeptide(L)'
;MNEGNEGSKKKANSKLTVVEALLTAWETGNLSQTVSLLTDDFKATGAAPYPLTREDFVMFQRVHNEAFPDWTFNVSNIEVEDDKIYVTCRIKATHTGIYDLSKLSLVFQSIQPTGKSWPWSVERMTYTVKNGKVSNLRIDTVSDNWIKGIVDWLGIKLPISTV
;
A
#
# COMPACT_ATOMS: atom_id res chain seq x y z
N MET A 1 -4.98 -8.54 41.22
CA MET A 1 -5.84 -8.03 40.13
C MET A 1 -4.93 -7.66 38.97
N ASN A 2 -4.94 -8.41 37.86
CA ASN A 2 -4.05 -8.20 36.71
C ASN A 2 -4.81 -8.25 35.36
N GLU A 3 -6.09 -7.87 35.37
CA GLU A 3 -6.98 -7.99 34.21
C GLU A 3 -6.73 -6.90 33.13
N GLY A 4 -6.02 -5.81 33.48
CA GLY A 4 -5.73 -4.71 32.56
C GLY A 4 -4.64 -5.00 31.50
N ASN A 5 -3.71 -5.92 31.79
CA ASN A 5 -2.57 -6.19 30.90
C ASN A 5 -2.91 -7.22 29.80
N GLU A 6 -3.79 -8.17 30.09
CA GLU A 6 -4.16 -9.26 29.17
C GLU A 6 -5.15 -8.80 28.08
N GLY A 7 -6.11 -7.94 28.44
CA GLY A 7 -7.04 -7.33 27.48
C GLY A 7 -6.36 -6.38 26.48
N SER A 8 -5.33 -5.65 26.92
CA SER A 8 -4.56 -4.73 26.08
C SER A 8 -3.69 -5.49 25.07
N LYS A 9 -3.00 -6.56 25.51
CA LYS A 9 -2.23 -7.45 24.63
C LYS A 9 -3.11 -8.16 23.59
N LYS A 10 -4.28 -8.67 23.98
CA LYS A 10 -5.21 -9.33 23.06
C LYS A 10 -5.73 -8.38 21.98
N LYS A 11 -6.04 -7.13 22.35
CA LYS A 11 -6.46 -6.08 21.39
C LYS A 11 -5.33 -5.69 20.44
N ALA A 12 -4.12 -5.47 20.95
CA ALA A 12 -2.93 -5.20 20.12
C ALA A 12 -2.71 -6.33 19.10
N ASN A 13 -2.79 -7.59 19.53
CA ASN A 13 -2.64 -8.75 18.66
C ASN A 13 -3.71 -8.78 17.55
N SER A 14 -4.97 -8.47 17.88
CA SER A 14 -6.05 -8.44 16.88
C SER A 14 -5.86 -7.34 15.82
N LYS A 15 -5.34 -6.17 16.18
CA LYS A 15 -5.06 -5.07 15.25
C LYS A 15 -3.90 -5.41 14.32
N LEU A 16 -2.85 -6.02 14.87
CA LEU A 16 -1.72 -6.53 14.11
C LEU A 16 -2.19 -7.54 13.06
N THR A 17 -3.02 -8.52 13.44
CA THR A 17 -3.57 -9.54 12.53
C THR A 17 -4.33 -8.91 11.35
N VAL A 18 -5.08 -7.82 11.58
CA VAL A 18 -5.80 -7.12 10.50
C VAL A 18 -4.83 -6.50 9.49
N VAL A 19 -3.74 -5.89 9.96
CA VAL A 19 -2.72 -5.28 9.09
C VAL A 19 -1.92 -6.35 8.33
N GLU A 20 -1.53 -7.43 8.99
CA GLU A 20 -0.87 -8.58 8.34
C GLU A 20 -1.75 -9.20 7.26
N ALA A 21 -3.04 -9.36 7.54
CA ALA A 21 -4.01 -9.84 6.56
C ALA A 21 -4.15 -8.89 5.37
N LEU A 22 -4.10 -7.57 5.59
CA LEU A 22 -4.15 -6.58 4.52
C LEU A 22 -2.89 -6.62 3.64
N LEU A 23 -1.70 -6.75 4.25
CA LEU A 23 -0.45 -6.92 3.52
C LEU A 23 -0.48 -8.20 2.67
N THR A 24 -0.91 -9.31 3.26
CA THR A 24 -1.04 -10.60 2.57
C THR A 24 -2.06 -10.52 1.43
N ALA A 25 -3.20 -9.86 1.63
CA ALA A 25 -4.21 -9.67 0.59
C ALA A 25 -3.64 -8.89 -0.59
N TRP A 26 -2.80 -7.89 -0.35
CA TRP A 26 -2.13 -7.16 -1.42
C TRP A 26 -1.09 -8.05 -2.13
N GLU A 27 -0.18 -8.73 -1.41
CA GLU A 27 0.82 -9.61 -2.04
C GLU A 27 0.17 -10.71 -2.91
N THR A 28 -1.00 -11.20 -2.50
CA THR A 28 -1.74 -12.25 -3.23
C THR A 28 -2.76 -11.72 -4.24
N GLY A 29 -2.91 -10.40 -4.37
CA GLY A 29 -3.90 -9.77 -5.25
C GLY A 29 -5.36 -10.05 -4.87
N ASN A 30 -5.64 -10.39 -3.61
CA ASN A 30 -6.98 -10.68 -3.12
C ASN A 30 -7.77 -9.39 -2.81
N LEU A 31 -8.28 -8.75 -3.87
CA LEU A 31 -9.01 -7.48 -3.77
C LEU A 31 -10.28 -7.57 -2.91
N SER A 32 -10.96 -8.73 -2.90
CA SER A 32 -12.15 -8.94 -2.07
C SER A 32 -11.79 -8.88 -0.58
N GLN A 33 -10.70 -9.53 -0.20
CA GLN A 33 -10.19 -9.47 1.16
C GLN A 33 -9.71 -8.06 1.50
N THR A 34 -8.99 -7.38 0.60
CA THR A 34 -8.61 -5.96 0.77
C THR A 34 -9.85 -5.13 1.11
N VAL A 35 -10.90 -5.16 0.29
CA VAL A 35 -12.13 -4.39 0.54
C VAL A 35 -12.75 -4.72 1.91
N SER A 36 -12.78 -5.99 2.30
CA SER A 36 -13.37 -6.41 3.58
C SER A 36 -12.64 -5.85 4.81
N LEU A 37 -11.32 -5.61 4.68
CA LEU A 37 -10.44 -5.15 5.75
C LEU A 37 -10.39 -3.63 5.90
N LEU A 38 -10.98 -2.88 4.97
CA LEU A 38 -11.01 -1.41 4.99
C LEU A 38 -12.36 -0.89 5.53
N THR A 39 -12.33 0.23 6.25
CA THR A 39 -13.56 0.97 6.58
C THR A 39 -14.13 1.66 5.34
N ASP A 40 -15.42 1.99 5.35
CA ASP A 40 -16.06 2.68 4.23
C ASP A 40 -15.49 4.09 3.99
N ASP A 41 -15.00 4.73 5.05
CA ASP A 41 -14.39 6.06 5.04
C ASP A 41 -12.85 6.03 4.91
N PHE A 42 -12.28 4.87 4.55
CA PHE A 42 -10.83 4.69 4.49
C PHE A 42 -10.12 5.75 3.63
N LYS A 43 -8.92 6.16 4.08
CA LYS A 43 -8.01 7.03 3.33
C LYS A 43 -6.59 6.47 3.29
N ALA A 44 -5.97 6.50 2.11
CA ALA A 44 -4.53 6.35 1.97
C ALA A 44 -3.87 7.69 1.65
N THR A 45 -2.76 8.01 2.32
CA THR A 45 -2.03 9.28 2.16
C THR A 45 -0.54 9.04 1.95
N GLY A 46 0.13 9.98 1.29
CA GLY A 46 1.57 9.91 1.00
C GLY A 46 1.94 9.15 -0.28
N ALA A 47 1.07 8.26 -0.78
CA ALA A 47 1.29 7.52 -2.02
C ALA A 47 1.08 8.36 -3.30
N ALA A 48 0.26 9.41 -3.21
CA ALA A 48 -0.20 10.24 -4.32
C ALA A 48 -0.34 11.71 -3.88
N PRO A 49 -0.44 12.69 -4.81
CA PRO A 49 -0.59 14.11 -4.49
C PRO A 49 -1.87 14.45 -3.70
N TYR A 50 -2.87 13.57 -3.76
CA TYR A 50 -4.11 13.68 -3.01
C TYR A 50 -4.38 12.37 -2.25
N PRO A 51 -5.12 12.42 -1.13
CA PRO A 51 -5.55 11.21 -0.42
C PRO A 51 -6.39 10.30 -1.33
N LEU A 52 -6.06 9.02 -1.37
CA LEU A 52 -6.83 8.02 -2.09
C LEU A 52 -8.03 7.59 -1.24
N THR A 53 -9.20 7.47 -1.88
CA THR A 53 -10.36 6.80 -1.28
C THR A 53 -10.13 5.29 -1.17
N ARG A 54 -11.06 4.56 -0.52
CA ARG A 54 -11.04 3.10 -0.51
C ARG A 54 -11.06 2.53 -1.92
N GLU A 55 -11.93 3.06 -2.77
CA GLU A 55 -12.11 2.61 -4.15
C GLU A 55 -10.85 2.88 -4.98
N ASP A 56 -10.27 4.08 -4.86
CA ASP A 56 -9.02 4.43 -5.54
C ASP A 56 -7.86 3.54 -5.09
N PHE A 57 -7.76 3.26 -3.79
CA PHE A 57 -6.72 2.42 -3.23
C PHE A 57 -6.84 0.95 -3.68
N VAL A 58 -8.06 0.40 -3.73
CA VAL A 58 -8.29 -0.96 -4.23
C VAL A 58 -7.98 -1.04 -5.73
N MET A 59 -8.37 -0.03 -6.52
CA MET A 59 -8.00 0.04 -7.93
C MET A 59 -6.48 0.17 -8.10
N PHE A 60 -5.82 0.93 -7.23
CA PHE A 60 -4.38 1.09 -7.22
C PHE A 60 -3.68 -0.25 -6.95
N GLN A 61 -4.14 -1.02 -5.96
CA GLN A 61 -3.62 -2.37 -5.71
C GLN A 61 -3.79 -3.27 -6.93
N ARG A 62 -4.97 -3.26 -7.55
CA ARG A 62 -5.22 -4.04 -8.77
C ARG A 62 -4.20 -3.75 -9.86
N VAL A 63 -4.02 -2.47 -10.20
CA VAL A 63 -3.06 -2.04 -11.23
C VAL A 63 -1.62 -2.44 -10.85
N HIS A 64 -1.27 -2.37 -9.57
CA HIS A 64 0.06 -2.80 -9.09
C HIS A 64 0.25 -4.31 -9.18
N ASN A 65 -0.71 -5.11 -8.72
CA ASN A 65 -0.60 -6.56 -8.80
C ASN A 65 -0.57 -7.08 -10.24
N GLU A 66 -1.33 -6.43 -11.15
CA GLU A 66 -1.29 -6.75 -12.58
C GLU A 66 0.09 -6.47 -13.18
N ALA A 67 0.76 -5.36 -12.82
CA ALA A 67 2.07 -4.99 -13.35
C ALA A 67 3.27 -5.65 -12.65
N PHE A 68 3.11 -5.98 -11.36
CA PHE A 68 4.13 -6.52 -10.47
C PHE A 68 3.62 -7.80 -9.76
N PRO A 69 3.48 -8.93 -10.46
CA PRO A 69 2.93 -10.15 -9.89
C PRO A 69 3.79 -10.78 -8.77
N ASP A 70 5.06 -10.41 -8.66
CA ASP A 70 6.00 -10.86 -7.63
C ASP A 70 6.15 -9.85 -6.47
N TRP A 71 5.18 -8.95 -6.32
CA TRP A 71 5.17 -7.93 -5.26
C TRP A 71 5.22 -8.56 -3.86
N THR A 72 6.22 -8.17 -3.07
CA THR A 72 6.37 -8.58 -1.67
C THR A 72 6.84 -7.39 -0.83
N PHE A 73 6.33 -7.25 0.39
CA PHE A 73 6.70 -6.16 1.29
C PHE A 73 8.02 -6.41 2.02
N ASN A 74 8.38 -7.67 2.30
CA ASN A 74 9.54 -8.05 3.13
C ASN A 74 9.63 -7.19 4.41
N VAL A 75 8.64 -7.35 5.28
CA VAL A 75 8.53 -6.60 6.53
C VAL A 75 9.74 -6.90 7.43
N SER A 76 10.41 -5.86 7.90
CA SER A 76 11.58 -5.98 8.78
C SER A 76 11.29 -5.60 10.23
N ASN A 77 10.25 -4.79 10.47
CA ASN A 77 9.85 -4.38 11.82
C ASN A 77 8.36 -4.02 11.85
N ILE A 78 7.70 -4.36 12.95
CA ILE A 78 6.32 -3.92 13.25
C ILE A 78 6.25 -3.44 14.69
N GLU A 79 5.70 -2.24 14.88
CA GLU A 79 5.47 -1.64 16.18
C GLU A 79 3.97 -1.37 16.36
N VAL A 80 3.46 -1.60 17.57
CA VAL A 80 2.04 -1.42 17.90
C VAL A 80 1.91 -0.38 19.00
N GLU A 81 1.17 0.68 18.74
CA GLU A 81 0.91 1.76 19.67
C GLU A 81 -0.58 2.14 19.59
N ASP A 82 -1.34 1.89 20.66
CA ASP A 82 -2.77 2.15 20.71
C ASP A 82 -3.54 1.59 19.50
N ASP A 83 -4.08 2.45 18.65
CA ASP A 83 -4.82 2.13 17.42
C ASP A 83 -3.95 2.17 16.15
N LYS A 84 -2.65 2.41 16.30
CA LYS A 84 -1.68 2.49 15.21
C LYS A 84 -0.77 1.27 15.14
N ILE A 85 -0.48 0.87 13.92
CA ILE A 85 0.51 -0.16 13.59
C ILE A 85 1.52 0.50 12.66
N TYR A 86 2.78 0.52 13.06
CA TYR A 86 3.88 1.05 12.25
C TYR A 86 4.62 -0.13 11.63
N VAL A 87 4.72 -0.14 10.31
CA VAL A 87 5.36 -1.19 9.52
C VAL A 87 6.57 -0.59 8.83
N THR A 88 7.74 -1.20 9.05
CA THR A 88 8.95 -0.93 8.27
C THR A 88 9.20 -2.11 7.35
N CYS A 89 9.35 -1.85 6.05
CA CYS A 89 9.47 -2.92 5.06
C CYS A 89 10.39 -2.52 3.89
N ARG A 90 10.80 -3.51 3.08
CA ARG A 90 11.53 -3.28 1.83
C ARG A 90 10.83 -4.03 0.71
N ILE A 91 10.12 -3.28 -0.12
CA ILE A 91 9.36 -3.88 -1.21
C ILE A 91 10.30 -4.54 -2.22
N LYS A 92 9.87 -5.65 -2.81
CA LYS A 92 10.50 -6.26 -3.98
C LYS A 92 9.42 -6.48 -5.03
N ALA A 93 9.72 -6.09 -6.25
CA ALA A 93 8.84 -6.22 -7.41
C ALA A 93 9.64 -6.21 -8.71
N THR A 94 9.11 -6.86 -9.74
CA THR A 94 9.63 -6.90 -11.11
C THR A 94 8.50 -6.53 -12.06
N HIS A 95 8.76 -5.56 -12.94
CA HIS A 95 7.77 -5.08 -13.91
C HIS A 95 7.61 -6.09 -15.06
N THR A 96 6.69 -7.03 -14.91
CA THR A 96 6.43 -8.11 -15.88
C THR A 96 5.04 -8.08 -16.49
N GLY A 97 4.12 -7.29 -15.93
CA GLY A 97 2.81 -7.03 -16.51
C GLY A 97 2.66 -5.62 -17.08
N ILE A 98 1.50 -5.33 -17.67
CA ILE A 98 1.20 -4.00 -18.19
C ILE A 98 0.78 -3.09 -17.03
N TYR A 99 1.40 -1.92 -16.91
CA TYR A 99 1.02 -0.92 -15.93
C TYR A 99 0.08 0.11 -16.56
N ASP A 100 -1.22 -0.09 -16.38
CA ASP A 100 -2.28 0.73 -16.97
C ASP A 100 -2.87 1.71 -15.96
N LEU A 101 -2.26 2.89 -15.88
CA LEU A 101 -2.68 3.96 -14.98
C LEU A 101 -4.00 4.64 -15.40
N SER A 102 -4.50 4.40 -16.62
CA SER A 102 -5.80 4.93 -17.06
C SER A 102 -6.95 4.47 -16.17
N LYS A 103 -6.81 3.29 -15.55
CA LYS A 103 -7.74 2.74 -14.56
C LYS A 103 -7.84 3.57 -13.27
N LEU A 104 -6.86 4.45 -13.01
CA LEU A 104 -6.85 5.40 -11.90
C LEU A 104 -7.31 6.81 -12.31
N SER A 105 -7.99 6.93 -13.46
CA SER A 105 -8.34 8.23 -14.07
C SER A 105 -7.12 9.10 -14.38
N LEU A 106 -5.92 8.51 -14.43
CA LEU A 106 -4.69 9.18 -14.81
C LEU A 106 -4.45 8.95 -16.30
N VAL A 107 -4.41 10.02 -17.08
CA VAL A 107 -4.26 9.94 -18.54
C VAL A 107 -2.77 9.74 -18.89
N PHE A 108 -2.31 8.49 -18.80
CA PHE A 108 -0.98 8.05 -19.24
C PHE A 108 -1.11 6.92 -20.26
N GLN A 109 -0.12 6.83 -21.16
CA GLN A 109 0.04 5.64 -21.98
C GLN A 109 0.37 4.46 -21.07
N SER A 110 -0.28 3.32 -21.29
CA SER A 110 0.01 2.08 -20.56
C SER A 110 1.48 1.70 -20.74
N ILE A 111 2.15 1.37 -19.63
CA ILE A 111 3.56 1.00 -19.65
C ILE A 111 3.67 -0.49 -19.96
N GLN A 112 4.43 -0.85 -20.99
CA GLN A 112 4.68 -2.24 -21.33
C GLN A 112 5.68 -2.88 -20.36
N PRO A 113 5.61 -4.20 -20.12
CA PRO A 113 6.57 -4.91 -19.29
C PRO A 113 8.01 -4.59 -19.67
N THR A 114 8.82 -4.20 -18.68
CA THR A 114 10.23 -3.84 -18.92
C THR A 114 11.22 -4.90 -18.44
N GLY A 115 10.78 -5.84 -17.60
CA GLY A 115 11.65 -6.82 -16.93
C GLY A 115 12.56 -6.21 -15.86
N LYS A 116 12.51 -4.89 -15.63
CA LYS A 116 13.29 -4.24 -14.58
C LYS A 116 12.76 -4.66 -13.20
N SER A 117 13.66 -4.81 -12.26
CA SER A 117 13.36 -4.83 -10.82
C SER A 117 13.88 -3.55 -10.17
N TRP A 118 13.12 -2.98 -9.23
CA TRP A 118 13.54 -1.79 -8.49
C TRP A 118 14.07 -2.18 -7.11
N PRO A 119 15.26 -1.72 -6.71
CA PRO A 119 15.70 -1.83 -5.32
C PRO A 119 14.95 -0.79 -4.49
N TRP A 120 13.81 -1.18 -3.91
CA TRP A 120 13.02 -0.26 -3.10
C TRP A 120 13.80 0.18 -1.86
N SER A 121 13.67 1.47 -1.53
CA SER A 121 14.06 2.01 -0.24
C SER A 121 13.32 1.32 0.90
N VAL A 122 13.85 1.49 2.12
CA VAL A 122 13.07 1.15 3.30
C VAL A 122 11.86 2.07 3.36
N GLU A 123 10.68 1.49 3.29
CA GLU A 123 9.41 2.19 3.40
C GLU A 123 8.91 2.12 4.84
N ARG A 124 8.22 3.18 5.26
CA ARG A 124 7.54 3.25 6.56
C ARG A 124 6.06 3.53 6.33
N MET A 125 5.23 2.64 6.85
CA MET A 125 3.79 2.71 6.70
C MET A 125 3.13 2.73 8.08
N THR A 126 2.23 3.66 8.29
CA THR A 126 1.42 3.77 9.50
C THR A 126 -0.01 3.41 9.16
N TYR A 127 -0.53 2.37 9.80
CA TYR A 127 -1.92 1.94 9.69
C TYR A 127 -2.68 2.35 10.94
N THR A 128 -3.90 2.85 10.79
CA THR A 128 -4.83 3.11 11.91
C THR A 128 -5.99 2.13 11.85
N VAL A 129 -6.16 1.31 12.88
CA VAL A 129 -7.18 0.25 12.96
C VAL A 129 -8.32 0.66 13.87
N LYS A 130 -9.54 0.71 13.32
CA LYS A 130 -10.78 1.00 14.04
C LYS A 130 -11.78 -0.12 13.82
N ASN A 131 -12.38 -0.63 14.89
CA ASN A 131 -13.42 -1.67 14.84
C ASN A 131 -13.00 -2.91 14.00
N GLY A 132 -11.73 -3.32 14.11
CA GLY A 132 -11.20 -4.48 13.39
C GLY A 132 -10.94 -4.26 11.89
N LYS A 133 -10.95 -3.00 11.43
CA LYS A 133 -10.69 -2.62 10.04
C LYS A 133 -9.67 -1.48 9.97
N VAL A 134 -8.93 -1.40 8.88
CA VAL A 134 -8.02 -0.29 8.61
C VAL A 134 -8.85 0.92 8.15
N SER A 135 -8.70 2.02 8.86
CA SER A 135 -9.35 3.31 8.56
C SER A 135 -8.42 4.30 7.88
N ASN A 136 -7.12 4.17 8.11
CA ASN A 136 -6.14 5.04 7.46
C ASN A 136 -4.86 4.27 7.18
N LEU A 137 -4.28 4.52 6.02
CA LEU A 137 -2.91 4.19 5.66
C LEU A 137 -2.16 5.49 5.39
N ARG A 138 -1.06 5.71 6.10
CA ARG A 138 -0.12 6.76 5.79
C ARG A 138 1.18 6.10 5.37
N ILE A 139 1.62 6.38 4.15
CA ILE A 139 2.96 6.02 3.70
C ILE A 139 3.82 7.24 3.97
N ASP A 140 4.79 7.10 4.87
CA ASP A 140 5.75 8.18 5.10
C ASP A 140 6.66 8.24 3.87
N THR A 141 6.74 9.42 3.27
CA THR A 141 7.59 9.73 2.11
C THR A 141 9.05 9.72 2.54
N VAL A 142 9.60 8.55 2.84
CA VAL A 142 11.05 8.32 2.85
C VAL A 142 11.55 8.26 1.40
N SER A 143 10.66 7.91 0.46
CA SER A 143 10.83 8.09 -0.96
C SER A 143 9.67 8.93 -1.50
N ASP A 144 9.95 10.06 -2.15
CA ASP A 144 8.94 10.96 -2.77
C ASP A 144 8.24 10.35 -4.02
N ASN A 145 8.06 9.02 -4.03
CA ASN A 145 8.30 8.24 -5.24
C ASN A 145 7.42 6.99 -5.41
N TRP A 146 6.23 6.90 -4.80
CA TRP A 146 5.32 5.77 -5.10
C TRP A 146 4.80 5.85 -6.55
N ILE A 147 3.79 6.66 -6.87
CA ILE A 147 3.38 6.79 -8.28
C ILE A 147 4.48 7.48 -9.10
N LYS A 148 5.00 8.61 -8.63
CA LYS A 148 6.01 9.39 -9.36
C LYS A 148 7.29 8.60 -9.57
N GLY A 149 7.79 7.92 -8.53
CA GLY A 149 9.05 7.18 -8.64
C GLY A 149 8.92 5.87 -9.41
N ILE A 150 7.75 5.22 -9.41
CA ILE A 150 7.50 4.11 -10.34
C ILE A 150 7.55 4.62 -11.79
N VAL A 151 6.89 5.74 -12.10
CA VAL A 151 6.89 6.32 -13.44
C VAL A 151 8.32 6.73 -13.87
N ASP A 152 9.06 7.40 -12.98
CA ASP A 152 10.46 7.80 -13.23
C ASP A 152 11.37 6.58 -13.42
N TRP A 153 11.22 5.54 -12.57
CA TRP A 153 11.96 4.28 -12.67
C TRP A 153 11.73 3.57 -14.01
N LEU A 154 10.47 3.50 -14.42
CA LEU A 154 10.07 2.89 -15.67
C LEU A 154 10.48 3.73 -16.88
N GLY A 155 11.05 4.93 -16.66
CA GLY A 155 11.62 5.78 -17.68
C GLY A 155 10.58 6.56 -18.47
N ILE A 156 9.40 6.78 -17.89
CA ILE A 156 8.33 7.54 -18.52
C ILE A 156 8.53 9.03 -18.24
N LYS A 157 8.60 9.81 -19.31
CA LYS A 157 8.38 11.26 -19.21
C LYS A 157 6.88 11.47 -19.04
N LEU A 158 6.46 11.98 -17.88
CA LEU A 158 5.10 12.51 -17.70
C LEU A 158 4.81 13.47 -18.87
N PRO A 159 3.61 13.45 -19.50
CA PRO A 159 3.28 14.46 -20.48
C PRO A 159 3.44 15.82 -19.82
N ILE A 160 4.22 16.69 -20.45
CA ILE A 160 4.36 18.08 -20.00
C ILE A 160 2.95 18.66 -20.09
N SER A 161 2.39 19.13 -18.97
CA SER A 161 1.13 19.87 -19.01
C SER A 161 1.39 21.15 -19.80
N THR A 162 1.05 21.15 -21.09
CA THR A 162 0.89 22.37 -21.86
C THR A 162 -0.37 23.05 -21.34
N VAL A 163 -0.18 24.05 -20.49
CA VAL A 163 -1.16 25.13 -20.29
C VAL A 163 -1.34 25.93 -21.57
#